data_AF-A0A5R9LX91-F1
#
_entry.id   AF-A0A5R9LX91-F1
#
_cell.length_a   1.000
_cell.length_b   1.000
_cell.length_c   1.000
_cell.angle_alpha   90.00
_cell.angle_beta   90.00
_cell.angle_gamma   90.00
#
_symmetry.space_group_name_H-M   'P 1'
#
loop_
_entity.id
_entity.type
_entity.pdbx_description
1 polymer ?
#
loop_
_entity_poly.entity_id
_entity_poly.type
_entity_poly.pdbx_seq_one_letter_code
_entity_poly.pdbx_strand_id
1 'polypeptide(L)'
;MALSGLTPETDADIARVTEALAMITPRWNARILLALSGPPQRYSEIAGKISWLQDSQLHPKLRTLCDAGLVQRTEHTSRHVTYGHTARGTALLSVLPMIVAWAENHLETADRPLPAIEQIEDSLTLLTRRHAAAILWVLKSREEVSGRALARIVMPSSDWSNIYPPLRQLVADGLVDTDGIGQPYRLSVAGHGLAPVFGALSAWSAGRSMAPAAQHPVWGDPPAAPTPTTWVSNPSRLSAPASSPPPVRAAQTSRPVWQGPDLFSHPIAARPTAALPAGGPRR
;
A
#
# COMPACT_ATOMS: atom_id res chain seq x y z
N MET A 1 18.79 -12.18 14.40
CA MET A 1 18.11 -12.43 15.69
C MET A 1 16.74 -12.97 15.31
N ALA A 2 16.39 -14.21 15.67
CA ALA A 2 15.14 -14.84 15.24
C ALA A 2 13.95 -14.29 16.03
N LEU A 3 12.84 -13.96 15.36
CA LEU A 3 11.61 -13.50 15.99
C LEU A 3 10.84 -14.76 16.41
N SER A 4 10.56 -14.92 17.69
CA SER A 4 10.01 -16.19 18.19
C SER A 4 8.54 -16.33 17.82
N GLY A 5 8.19 -17.35 17.03
CA GLY A 5 6.80 -17.66 16.68
C GLY A 5 6.30 -17.12 15.32
N LEU A 6 7.21 -16.66 14.46
CA LEU A 6 6.97 -16.43 13.04
C LEU A 6 7.56 -17.58 12.20
N THR A 7 7.13 -17.72 10.95
CA THR A 7 7.75 -18.68 10.03
C THR A 7 9.15 -18.18 9.64
N PRO A 8 10.12 -19.07 9.38
CA PRO A 8 11.48 -18.67 8.98
C PRO A 8 11.51 -17.76 7.73
N GLU A 9 10.55 -17.95 6.83
CA GLU A 9 10.40 -17.12 5.63
C GLU A 9 9.94 -15.70 5.97
N THR A 10 9.01 -15.55 6.92
CA THR A 10 8.55 -14.25 7.42
C THR A 10 9.69 -13.49 8.12
N ASP A 11 10.48 -14.19 8.94
CA ASP A 11 11.67 -13.60 9.59
C ASP A 11 12.69 -13.09 8.57
N ALA A 12 12.92 -13.87 7.51
CA ALA A 12 13.81 -13.48 6.43
C ALA A 12 13.28 -12.26 5.67
N ASP A 13 11.96 -12.19 5.39
CA ASP A 13 11.34 -11.04 4.73
C ASP A 13 11.45 -9.77 5.57
N ILE A 14 11.16 -9.84 6.88
CA ILE A 14 11.29 -8.69 7.78
C ILE A 14 12.73 -8.18 7.80
N ALA A 15 13.71 -9.08 7.93
CA ALA A 15 15.13 -8.71 7.93
C ALA A 15 15.53 -8.05 6.61
N ARG A 16 15.15 -8.64 5.48
CA ARG A 16 15.45 -8.15 4.13
C ARG A 16 14.81 -6.79 3.83
N VAL A 17 13.54 -6.60 4.19
CA VAL A 17 12.85 -5.31 4.03
C VAL A 17 13.46 -4.25 4.92
N THR A 18 13.79 -4.59 6.16
CA THR A 18 14.47 -3.67 7.09
C THR A 18 15.82 -3.24 6.51
N GLU A 19 16.58 -4.17 5.94
CA GLU A 19 17.86 -3.87 5.27
C GLU A 19 17.65 -2.98 4.05
N ALA A 20 16.68 -3.29 3.19
CA ALA A 20 16.36 -2.49 2.00
C ALA A 20 16.02 -1.03 2.36
N LEU A 21 15.19 -0.82 3.38
CA LEU A 21 14.87 0.50 3.90
C LEU A 21 16.13 1.18 4.47
N ALA A 22 16.95 0.46 5.24
CA ALA A 22 18.20 0.98 5.79
C ALA A 22 19.23 1.40 4.72
N MET A 23 19.12 0.93 3.48
CA MET A 23 19.96 1.40 2.37
C MET A 23 19.57 2.79 1.86
N ILE A 24 18.28 3.16 1.92
CA ILE A 24 17.75 4.40 1.32
C ILE A 24 17.42 5.50 2.34
N THR A 25 17.14 5.14 3.58
CA THR A 25 16.86 6.08 4.68
C THR A 25 18.05 6.96 5.10
N PRO A 26 19.32 6.50 5.11
CA PRO A 26 20.41 7.32 5.62
C PRO A 26 20.44 8.67 4.92
N ARG A 27 20.65 9.73 5.70
CA ARG A 27 20.59 11.12 5.23
C ARG A 27 21.30 11.29 3.87
N TRP A 28 20.59 11.90 2.94
CA TRP A 28 20.96 12.17 1.55
C TRP A 28 20.94 10.98 0.57
N ASN A 29 20.84 9.72 1.02
CA ASN A 29 20.89 8.57 0.11
C ASN A 29 19.77 8.63 -0.95
N ALA A 30 18.52 8.83 -0.52
CA ALA A 30 17.39 9.00 -1.44
C ALA A 30 17.59 10.17 -2.43
N ARG A 31 18.08 11.31 -1.94
CA ARG A 31 18.37 12.50 -2.78
C ARG A 31 19.46 12.23 -3.82
N ILE A 32 20.55 11.58 -3.42
CA ILE A 32 21.68 11.25 -4.31
C ILE A 32 21.22 10.27 -5.39
N LEU A 33 20.47 9.22 -5.02
CA LEU A 33 19.91 8.27 -5.97
C LEU A 33 18.93 8.98 -6.93
N LEU A 34 18.05 9.86 -6.46
CA LEU A 34 17.19 10.63 -7.36
C LEU A 34 17.98 11.53 -8.30
N ALA A 35 19.04 12.20 -7.83
CA ALA A 35 19.90 13.05 -8.65
C ALA A 35 20.65 12.27 -9.76
N LEU A 36 20.97 11.00 -9.48
CA LEU A 36 21.58 10.04 -10.42
C LEU A 36 20.60 9.44 -11.42
N SER A 37 19.31 9.78 -11.35
CA SER A 37 18.32 9.31 -12.34
C SER A 37 18.68 9.78 -13.74
N GLY A 38 18.75 8.82 -14.67
CA GLY A 38 19.14 9.06 -16.06
C GLY A 38 20.43 8.32 -16.45
N PRO A 39 21.15 8.79 -17.49
CA PRO A 39 22.38 8.15 -17.95
C PRO A 39 23.51 8.29 -16.91
N PRO A 40 24.51 7.39 -16.90
CA PRO A 40 25.67 7.48 -16.01
C PRO A 40 26.38 8.83 -16.11
N GLN A 41 26.74 9.42 -14.98
CA GLN A 41 27.24 10.79 -14.88
C GLN A 41 28.62 10.84 -14.20
N ARG A 42 29.42 11.85 -14.54
CA ARG A 42 30.69 12.11 -13.84
C ARG A 42 30.45 12.66 -12.45
N TYR A 43 31.42 12.50 -11.55
CA TYR A 43 31.36 13.08 -10.21
C TYR A 43 31.04 14.58 -10.21
N SER A 44 31.69 15.35 -11.09
CA SER A 44 31.48 16.81 -11.19
C SER A 44 30.06 17.19 -11.61
N GLU A 45 29.43 16.38 -12.47
CA GLU A 45 28.05 16.61 -12.92
C GLU A 45 27.07 16.32 -11.77
N ILE A 46 27.34 15.27 -11.00
CA ILE A 46 26.58 14.91 -9.80
C ILE A 46 26.72 16.04 -8.78
N ALA A 47 27.95 16.39 -8.39
CA ALA A 47 28.22 17.49 -7.45
C ALA A 47 27.58 18.83 -7.89
N GLY A 48 27.51 19.09 -9.20
CA GLY A 48 26.80 20.25 -9.74
C GLY A 48 25.28 20.22 -9.51
N LYS A 49 24.63 19.07 -9.73
CA LYS A 49 23.19 18.88 -9.44
C LYS A 49 22.87 18.98 -7.95
N ILE A 50 23.84 18.61 -7.13
CA ILE A 50 23.70 18.49 -5.70
C ILE A 50 24.78 19.30 -4.99
N SER A 51 24.72 20.61 -5.22
CA SER A 51 25.68 21.63 -4.76
C SER A 51 25.56 22.01 -3.27
N TRP A 52 24.46 21.65 -2.62
CA TRP A 52 24.21 21.85 -1.20
C TRP A 52 24.98 20.90 -0.25
N LEU A 53 25.90 20.08 -0.76
CA LEU A 53 26.58 19.00 -0.07
C LEU A 53 28.04 19.07 -0.43
N GLN A 54 28.87 18.98 0.59
CA GLN A 54 30.31 19.12 0.41
C GLN A 54 30.88 17.83 -0.18
N ASP A 55 31.99 17.93 -0.90
CA ASP A 55 32.68 16.77 -1.48
C ASP A 55 33.06 15.73 -0.43
N SER A 56 33.46 16.19 0.76
CA SER A 56 33.76 15.36 1.93
C SER A 56 32.58 14.52 2.41
N GLN A 57 31.35 14.89 2.04
CA GLN A 57 30.12 14.19 2.38
C GLN A 57 29.59 13.36 1.20
N LEU A 58 29.67 13.88 -0.03
CA LEU A 58 29.19 13.18 -1.23
C LEU A 58 30.04 11.94 -1.54
N HIS A 59 31.37 12.04 -1.44
CA HIS A 59 32.25 10.95 -1.82
C HIS A 59 32.05 9.68 -0.95
N PRO A 60 32.01 9.75 0.40
CA PRO A 60 31.70 8.58 1.22
C PRO A 60 30.31 8.01 0.94
N LYS A 61 29.32 8.86 0.64
CA LYS A 61 27.94 8.44 0.34
C LYS A 61 27.84 7.67 -0.97
N LEU A 62 28.48 8.17 -2.04
CA LEU A 62 28.57 7.45 -3.30
C LEU A 62 29.27 6.11 -3.14
N ARG A 63 30.35 6.06 -2.33
CA ARG A 63 31.02 4.79 -2.02
C ARG A 63 30.08 3.81 -1.31
N THR A 64 29.39 4.23 -0.25
CA THR A 64 28.42 3.38 0.45
C THR A 64 27.29 2.89 -0.47
N LEU A 65 26.81 3.72 -1.39
CA LEU A 65 25.80 3.32 -2.37
C LEU A 65 26.36 2.33 -3.41
N CYS A 66 27.65 2.42 -3.74
CA CYS A 66 28.34 1.42 -4.56
C CYS A 66 28.50 0.09 -3.82
N ASP A 67 28.93 0.14 -2.56
CA ASP A 67 29.11 -1.04 -1.70
C ASP A 67 27.78 -1.77 -1.48
N ALA A 68 26.67 -1.02 -1.36
CA ALA A 68 25.31 -1.56 -1.28
C ALA A 68 24.78 -2.11 -2.64
N GLY A 69 25.53 -1.92 -3.73
CA GLY A 69 25.15 -2.35 -5.07
C GLY A 69 23.97 -1.57 -5.67
N LEU A 70 23.69 -0.36 -5.19
CA LEU A 70 22.65 0.53 -5.73
C LEU A 70 23.20 1.44 -6.85
N VAL A 71 24.48 1.79 -6.75
CA VAL A 71 25.19 2.62 -7.73
C VAL A 71 26.36 1.83 -8.31
N GLN A 72 26.56 1.91 -9.62
CA GLN A 72 27.73 1.38 -10.31
C GLN A 72 28.73 2.49 -10.55
N ARG A 73 29.97 2.31 -10.07
CA ARG A 73 31.13 3.10 -10.52
C ARG A 73 31.74 2.40 -11.74
N THR A 74 31.84 3.12 -12.86
CA THR A 74 32.47 2.63 -14.09
C THR A 74 33.67 3.50 -14.41
N GLU A 75 34.84 2.89 -14.50
CA GLU A 75 36.08 3.54 -14.90
C GLU A 75 36.33 3.27 -16.38
N HIS A 76 36.20 4.31 -17.20
CA HIS A 76 36.48 4.23 -18.64
C HIS A 76 37.96 4.46 -18.93
N THR A 77 38.58 5.40 -18.19
CA THR A 77 40.03 5.66 -18.17
C THR A 77 40.43 6.15 -16.77
N SER A 78 41.73 6.24 -16.49
CA SER A 78 42.25 6.76 -15.20
C SER A 78 41.76 8.17 -14.83
N ARG A 79 41.27 8.95 -15.81
CA ARG A 79 40.71 10.30 -15.61
C ARG A 79 39.21 10.39 -15.91
N HIS A 80 38.57 9.29 -16.29
CA HIS A 80 37.16 9.28 -16.65
C HIS A 80 36.41 8.17 -15.93
N VAL A 81 35.72 8.57 -14.86
CA VAL A 81 34.86 7.71 -14.05
C VAL A 81 33.43 8.25 -14.09
N THR A 82 32.47 7.36 -14.27
CA THR A 82 31.04 7.66 -14.23
C THR A 82 30.33 6.84 -13.16
N TYR A 83 29.24 7.37 -12.62
CA TYR A 83 28.35 6.73 -11.67
C TYR A 83 26.95 6.67 -12.26
N GLY A 84 26.28 5.52 -12.14
CA GLY A 84 24.90 5.36 -12.56
C GLY A 84 24.20 4.31 -11.70
N HIS A 85 22.89 4.18 -11.81
CA HIS A 85 22.18 3.13 -11.09
C HIS A 85 22.54 1.74 -11.61
N THR A 86 22.63 0.78 -10.69
CA THR A 86 22.54 -0.63 -11.07
C THR A 86 21.08 -0.96 -11.41
N ALA A 87 20.83 -2.12 -12.04
CA ALA A 87 19.46 -2.62 -12.21
C ALA A 87 18.73 -2.75 -10.86
N ARG A 88 19.46 -3.16 -9.81
CA ARG A 88 18.95 -3.26 -8.44
C ARG A 88 18.61 -1.88 -7.87
N GLY A 89 19.45 -0.86 -8.08
CA GLY A 89 19.19 0.52 -7.66
C GLY A 89 17.96 1.12 -8.36
N THR A 90 17.85 0.94 -9.68
CA THR A 90 16.69 1.38 -10.47
C THR A 90 15.40 0.73 -9.98
N ALA A 91 15.42 -0.58 -9.72
CA ALA A 91 14.26 -1.29 -9.18
C ALA A 91 13.88 -0.75 -7.79
N LEU A 92 14.84 -0.51 -6.89
CA LEU A 92 14.56 0.02 -5.55
C LEU A 92 13.91 1.42 -5.61
N LEU A 93 14.38 2.27 -6.52
CA LEU A 93 13.83 3.61 -6.70
C LEU A 93 12.36 3.61 -7.14
N SER A 94 11.88 2.54 -7.78
CA SER A 94 10.46 2.41 -8.13
C SER A 94 9.54 2.25 -6.90
N VAL A 95 10.09 2.00 -5.70
CA VAL A 95 9.34 2.02 -4.43
C VAL A 95 9.03 3.45 -3.99
N LEU A 96 9.86 4.44 -4.33
CA LEU A 96 9.68 5.80 -3.80
C LEU A 96 8.33 6.44 -4.19
N PRO A 97 7.83 6.32 -5.45
CA PRO A 97 6.48 6.76 -5.79
C PRO A 97 5.38 6.03 -5.02
N MET A 98 5.56 4.77 -4.64
CA MET A 98 4.60 4.03 -3.83
C MET A 98 4.55 4.58 -2.39
N ILE A 99 5.70 4.97 -1.84
CA ILE A 99 5.79 5.62 -0.53
C ILE A 99 5.09 6.98 -0.56
N VAL A 100 5.32 7.78 -1.61
CA VAL A 100 4.62 9.07 -1.80
C VAL A 100 3.11 8.86 -1.87
N ALA A 101 2.64 7.98 -2.75
CA ALA A 101 1.21 7.71 -2.90
C ALA A 101 0.57 7.19 -1.60
N TRP A 102 1.28 6.34 -0.86
CA TRP A 102 0.82 5.90 0.46
C TRP A 102 0.72 7.08 1.44
N ALA A 103 1.76 7.91 1.53
CA ALA A 103 1.80 9.04 2.43
C ALA A 103 0.70 10.07 2.13
N GLU A 104 0.46 10.38 0.85
CA GLU A 104 -0.60 11.30 0.41
C GLU A 104 -2.02 10.79 0.75
N ASN A 105 -2.23 9.47 0.74
CA ASN A 105 -3.55 8.88 1.00
C ASN A 105 -3.84 8.64 2.49
N HIS A 106 -2.81 8.56 3.33
CA HIS A 106 -2.94 8.01 4.68
C HIS A 106 -2.32 8.85 5.80
N LEU A 107 -1.34 9.71 5.49
CA LEU A 107 -0.79 10.63 6.49
C LEU A 107 -1.55 11.95 6.45
N GLU A 108 -1.57 12.66 7.58
CA GLU A 108 -2.21 13.97 7.66
C GLU A 108 -1.62 14.91 6.60
N THR A 109 -2.51 15.46 5.76
CA THR A 109 -2.13 16.49 4.80
C THR A 109 -1.72 17.74 5.57
N ALA A 110 -0.43 18.05 5.59
CA ALA A 110 0.05 19.32 6.11
C ALA A 110 -0.69 20.48 5.41
N ASP A 111 -0.91 21.59 6.13
CA ASP A 111 -1.57 22.81 5.59
C ASP A 111 -0.97 23.29 4.27
N ARG A 112 0.30 22.94 4.02
CA ARG A 112 0.98 23.09 2.74
C ARG A 112 1.50 21.72 2.26
N PRO A 113 1.25 21.32 1.00
CA PRO A 113 1.81 20.09 0.46
C PRO A 113 3.35 20.16 0.48
N LEU A 114 3.96 19.17 1.12
CA LEU A 114 5.42 19.02 1.17
C LEU A 114 5.95 18.64 -0.21
N PRO A 115 7.18 19.04 -0.58
CA PRO A 115 7.87 18.48 -1.73
C PRO A 115 7.96 16.95 -1.62
N ALA A 116 7.78 16.22 -2.72
CA ALA A 116 7.79 14.76 -2.73
C ALA A 116 9.03 14.15 -2.05
N ILE A 117 10.20 14.79 -2.17
CA ILE A 117 11.42 14.31 -1.51
C ILE A 117 11.36 14.40 0.02
N GLU A 118 10.77 15.46 0.57
CA GLU A 118 10.62 15.61 2.02
C GLU A 118 9.62 14.59 2.54
N GLN A 119 8.51 14.40 1.83
CA GLN A 119 7.53 13.37 2.15
C GLN A 119 8.10 11.94 2.10
N ILE A 120 8.98 11.65 1.13
CA ILE A 120 9.72 10.38 1.06
C ILE A 120 10.60 10.21 2.30
N GLU A 121 11.39 11.23 2.66
CA GLU A 121 12.31 11.16 3.80
C GLU A 121 11.59 11.01 5.13
N ASP A 122 10.47 11.72 5.31
CA ASP A 122 9.62 11.60 6.49
C ASP A 122 9.02 10.20 6.59
N SER A 123 8.43 9.70 5.50
CA SER A 123 7.85 8.35 5.44
C SER A 123 8.90 7.27 5.69
N LEU A 124 10.10 7.39 5.09
CA LEU A 124 11.20 6.46 5.35
C LEU A 124 11.65 6.49 6.81
N THR A 125 11.63 7.66 7.45
CA THR A 125 11.94 7.80 8.88
C THR A 125 10.91 7.07 9.73
N LEU A 126 9.61 7.16 9.40
CA LEU A 126 8.55 6.40 10.07
C LEU A 126 8.75 4.89 9.93
N LEU A 127 9.05 4.42 8.71
CA LEU A 127 9.15 2.99 8.39
C LEU A 127 10.43 2.32 8.93
N THR A 128 11.50 3.09 9.14
CA THR A 128 12.78 2.58 9.68
C THR A 128 12.93 2.72 11.18
N ARG A 129 11.93 3.25 11.89
CA ARG A 129 11.96 3.28 13.35
C ARG A 129 12.21 1.88 13.90
N ARG A 130 12.92 1.82 15.03
CA ARG A 130 13.31 0.55 15.66
C ARG A 130 12.07 -0.32 15.92
N HIS A 131 12.11 -1.56 15.42
CA HIS A 131 11.03 -2.56 15.49
C HIS A 131 9.76 -2.25 14.66
N ALA A 132 9.67 -1.13 13.96
CA ALA A 132 8.46 -0.76 13.21
C ALA A 132 8.05 -1.82 12.19
N ALA A 133 8.95 -2.16 11.26
CA ALA A 133 8.67 -3.16 10.23
C ALA A 133 8.22 -4.51 10.82
N ALA A 134 8.87 -4.99 11.89
CA ALA A 134 8.52 -6.25 12.54
C ALA A 134 7.15 -6.19 13.22
N ILE A 135 6.84 -5.12 13.96
CA ILE A 135 5.53 -4.94 14.61
C ILE A 135 4.43 -4.90 13.56
N LEU A 136 4.60 -4.10 12.50
CA LEU A 136 3.62 -3.98 11.41
C LEU A 136 3.39 -5.33 10.71
N TRP A 137 4.46 -6.12 10.51
CA TRP A 137 4.35 -7.45 9.93
C TRP A 137 3.53 -8.42 10.78
N VAL A 138 3.79 -8.44 12.09
CA VAL A 138 3.06 -9.31 13.03
C VAL A 138 1.58 -8.92 13.05
N LEU A 139 1.27 -7.62 13.13
CA LEU A 139 -0.10 -7.10 13.10
C LEU A 139 -0.78 -7.26 11.73
N LYS A 140 -0.03 -7.36 10.62
CA LYS A 140 -0.62 -7.73 9.32
C LYS A 140 -1.00 -9.21 9.28
N SER A 141 -0.18 -10.07 9.88
CA SER A 141 -0.40 -11.52 9.92
C SER A 141 -1.48 -11.97 10.91
N ARG A 142 -1.88 -11.10 11.84
CA ARG A 142 -2.82 -11.38 12.93
C ARG A 142 -3.70 -10.17 13.14
N GLU A 143 -5.02 -10.33 13.08
CA GLU A 143 -5.98 -9.21 13.17
C GLU A 143 -5.79 -8.38 14.45
N GLU A 144 -5.69 -9.03 15.62
CA GLU A 144 -5.51 -8.36 16.90
C GLU A 144 -4.45 -9.07 17.77
N VAL A 145 -3.54 -8.30 18.37
CA VAL A 145 -2.44 -8.84 19.18
C VAL A 145 -2.16 -7.97 20.41
N SER A 146 -2.14 -8.57 21.60
CA SER A 146 -1.74 -7.86 22.83
C SER A 146 -0.27 -7.43 22.79
N GLY A 147 0.06 -6.32 23.44
CA GLY A 147 1.45 -5.83 23.53
C GLY A 147 2.43 -6.87 24.12
N ARG A 148 1.99 -7.65 25.11
CA ARG A 148 2.81 -8.74 25.70
C ARG A 148 3.06 -9.87 24.71
N ALA A 149 2.11 -10.21 23.85
CA ALA A 149 2.31 -11.20 22.79
C ALA A 149 3.26 -10.66 21.70
N LEU A 150 3.09 -9.39 21.29
CA LEU A 150 4.02 -8.71 20.38
C LEU A 150 5.45 -8.70 20.91
N ALA A 151 5.65 -8.40 22.19
CA ALA A 151 6.98 -8.39 22.81
C ALA A 151 7.67 -9.75 22.71
N ARG A 152 6.95 -10.85 22.97
CA ARG A 152 7.53 -12.21 22.87
C ARG A 152 7.95 -12.57 21.45
N ILE A 153 7.20 -12.08 20.46
CA ILE A 153 7.48 -12.36 19.05
C ILE A 153 8.63 -11.49 18.55
N VAL A 154 8.50 -10.17 18.70
CA VAL A 154 9.40 -9.19 18.10
C VAL A 154 10.70 -9.01 18.89
N MET A 155 10.65 -9.23 20.21
CA MET A 155 11.75 -8.94 21.14
C MET A 155 11.97 -10.08 22.16
N PRO A 156 12.21 -11.33 21.70
CA PRO A 156 12.21 -12.51 22.58
C PRO A 156 13.28 -12.48 23.67
N SER A 157 14.38 -11.75 23.44
CA SER A 157 15.51 -11.66 24.37
C SER A 157 15.58 -10.33 25.14
N SER A 158 14.51 -9.52 25.12
CA SER A 158 14.47 -8.22 25.78
C SER A 158 13.35 -8.15 26.81
N ASP A 159 13.44 -7.20 27.74
CA ASP A 159 12.33 -6.92 28.65
C ASP A 159 11.09 -6.54 27.84
N TRP A 160 9.95 -7.18 28.15
CA TRP A 160 8.70 -7.03 27.41
C TRP A 160 8.16 -5.60 27.42
N SER A 161 8.49 -4.80 28.45
CA SER A 161 8.09 -3.39 28.54
C SER A 161 8.69 -2.52 27.44
N ASN A 162 9.79 -2.95 26.82
CA ASN A 162 10.45 -2.22 25.73
C ASN A 162 9.63 -2.19 24.43
N ILE A 163 8.54 -2.96 24.33
CA ILE A 163 7.63 -2.93 23.18
C ILE A 163 6.72 -1.69 23.18
N TYR A 164 6.45 -1.10 24.35
CA TYR A 164 5.47 -0.02 24.45
C TYR A 164 5.95 1.31 23.87
N PRO A 165 7.22 1.74 24.03
CA PRO A 165 7.69 2.93 23.34
C PRO A 165 7.49 2.90 21.81
N PRO A 166 7.92 1.86 21.06
CA PRO A 166 7.66 1.81 19.62
C PRO A 166 6.17 1.66 19.31
N LEU A 167 5.38 0.92 20.10
CA LEU A 167 3.93 0.83 19.87
C LEU A 167 3.21 2.17 20.05
N ARG A 168 3.50 2.92 21.12
CA ARG A 168 2.94 4.27 21.31
C ARG A 168 3.31 5.20 20.16
N GLN A 169 4.53 5.07 19.65
CA GLN A 169 4.95 5.85 18.49
C GLN A 169 4.18 5.46 17.22
N LEU A 170 4.00 4.16 16.95
CA LEU A 170 3.22 3.70 15.80
C LEU A 170 1.74 4.10 15.89
N VAL A 171 1.18 4.16 17.11
CA VAL A 171 -0.17 4.70 17.35
C VAL A 171 -0.20 6.20 17.08
N ALA A 172 0.79 6.96 17.57
CA ALA A 172 0.90 8.39 17.31
C ALA A 172 1.12 8.73 15.83
N ASP A 173 1.86 7.87 15.11
CA ASP A 173 2.10 7.97 13.67
C ASP A 173 0.88 7.46 12.85
N GLY A 174 -0.20 7.02 13.51
CA GLY A 174 -1.45 6.57 12.88
C GLY A 174 -1.36 5.22 12.16
N LEU A 175 -0.29 4.43 12.37
CA LEU A 175 -0.05 3.15 11.69
C LEU A 175 -0.69 1.94 12.40
N VAL A 176 -1.00 2.10 13.69
CA VAL A 176 -1.51 1.05 14.56
C VAL A 176 -2.63 1.63 15.41
N ASP A 177 -3.71 0.88 15.58
CA ASP A 177 -4.83 1.26 16.45
C ASP A 177 -4.85 0.40 17.73
N THR A 178 -5.42 0.95 18.80
CA THR A 178 -5.70 0.25 20.06
C THR A 178 -6.89 0.91 20.75
N ASP A 179 -7.77 0.14 21.37
CA ASP A 179 -8.96 0.67 22.08
C ASP A 179 -8.63 1.20 23.49
N GLY A 180 -7.40 1.69 23.68
CA GLY A 180 -6.87 2.19 24.94
C GLY A 180 -5.88 1.25 25.65
N ILE A 181 -5.58 1.57 26.92
CA ILE A 181 -4.54 0.89 27.69
C ILE A 181 -4.91 -0.56 27.95
N GLY A 182 -3.98 -1.47 27.64
CA GLY A 182 -4.14 -2.91 27.88
C GLY A 182 -5.00 -3.65 26.85
N GLN A 183 -5.63 -2.93 25.92
CA GLN A 183 -6.34 -3.50 24.79
C GLN A 183 -5.37 -4.04 23.73
N PRO A 184 -5.79 -4.98 22.88
CA PRO A 184 -4.97 -5.46 21.79
C PRO A 184 -4.72 -4.35 20.76
N TYR A 185 -3.60 -4.50 20.05
CA TYR A 185 -3.22 -3.65 18.93
C TYR A 185 -3.65 -4.32 17.62
N ARG A 186 -4.01 -3.51 16.64
CA ARG A 186 -4.33 -3.91 15.26
C ARG A 186 -3.72 -2.92 14.27
N LEU A 187 -3.53 -3.31 13.01
CA LEU A 187 -3.15 -2.33 12.00
C LEU A 187 -4.29 -1.35 11.77
N SER A 188 -3.94 -0.08 11.62
CA SER A 188 -4.88 0.94 11.16
C SER A 188 -5.10 0.82 9.64
N VAL A 189 -6.01 1.63 9.10
CA VAL A 189 -6.18 1.78 7.64
C VAL A 189 -4.87 2.23 6.98
N ALA A 190 -4.15 3.18 7.59
CA ALA A 190 -2.85 3.63 7.10
C ALA A 190 -1.78 2.53 7.15
N GLY A 191 -1.75 1.74 8.23
CA GLY A 191 -0.86 0.60 8.37
C GLY A 191 -1.11 -0.48 7.32
N HIS A 192 -2.38 -0.75 7.00
CA HIS A 192 -2.74 -1.65 5.90
C HIS A 192 -2.35 -1.11 4.52
N GLY A 193 -2.41 0.21 4.32
CA GLY A 193 -2.01 0.89 3.08
C GLY A 193 -0.55 0.70 2.69
N LEU A 194 0.32 0.23 3.61
CA LEU A 194 1.72 -0.07 3.32
C LEU A 194 1.93 -1.36 2.50
N ALA A 195 0.87 -2.11 2.20
CA ALA A 195 0.92 -3.35 1.43
C ALA A 195 1.74 -3.25 0.12
N PRO A 196 1.53 -2.27 -0.77
CA PRO A 196 2.33 -2.14 -1.99
C PRO A 196 3.81 -1.91 -1.70
N VAL A 197 4.13 -1.09 -0.68
CA VAL A 197 5.51 -0.75 -0.31
C VAL A 197 6.25 -1.96 0.23
N PHE A 198 5.69 -2.66 1.24
CA PHE A 198 6.33 -3.82 1.84
C PHE A 198 6.36 -5.03 0.90
N GLY A 199 5.30 -5.25 0.12
CA GLY A 199 5.27 -6.30 -0.91
C GLY A 199 6.36 -6.08 -1.96
N ALA A 200 6.51 -4.84 -2.46
CA ALA A 200 7.54 -4.50 -3.44
C ALA A 200 8.96 -4.61 -2.87
N LEU A 201 9.20 -4.13 -1.64
CA LEU A 201 10.50 -4.27 -0.97
C LEU A 201 10.88 -5.73 -0.69
N SER A 202 9.91 -6.56 -0.29
CA SER A 202 10.11 -8.00 -0.10
C SER A 202 10.47 -8.69 -1.42
N ALA A 203 9.72 -8.41 -2.50
CA ALA A 203 10.03 -8.93 -3.83
C ALA A 203 11.42 -8.50 -4.32
N TRP A 204 11.73 -7.20 -4.21
CA TRP A 204 13.02 -6.63 -4.59
C TRP A 204 14.19 -7.27 -3.84
N SER A 205 14.06 -7.40 -2.53
CA SER A 205 15.13 -7.93 -1.68
C SER A 205 15.35 -9.43 -1.87
N ALA A 206 14.34 -10.16 -2.32
CA ALA A 206 14.45 -11.55 -2.75
C ALA A 206 14.96 -11.72 -4.21
N GLY A 207 15.28 -10.62 -4.91
CA GLY A 207 15.74 -10.65 -6.30
C GLY A 207 14.64 -10.97 -7.31
N ARG A 208 13.36 -10.87 -6.92
CA ARG A 208 12.20 -11.08 -7.80
C ARG A 208 11.77 -9.77 -8.46
N SER A 209 11.03 -9.87 -9.56
CA SER A 209 10.36 -8.71 -10.16
C SER A 209 9.33 -8.13 -9.19
N MET A 210 9.26 -6.81 -9.08
CA MET A 210 8.33 -6.09 -8.19
C MET A 210 6.89 -6.00 -8.74
N ALA A 211 6.66 -6.47 -9.97
CA ALA A 211 5.37 -6.38 -10.67
C ALA A 211 4.20 -7.09 -9.97
N PRO A 212 4.39 -8.11 -9.10
CA PRO A 212 3.31 -8.66 -8.30
C PRO A 212 3.50 -8.38 -6.80
N ALA A 213 3.70 -7.12 -6.39
CA ALA A 213 3.65 -6.75 -4.96
C ALA A 213 2.34 -7.24 -4.29
N ALA A 214 1.25 -7.30 -5.07
CA ALA A 214 -0.06 -7.82 -4.66
C ALA A 214 -0.10 -9.34 -4.37
N GLN A 215 0.93 -10.12 -4.73
CA GLN A 215 0.95 -11.58 -4.52
C GLN A 215 1.76 -12.01 -3.29
N HIS A 216 2.24 -11.05 -2.48
CA HIS A 216 3.02 -11.37 -1.29
C HIS A 216 2.14 -12.12 -0.26
N PRO A 217 2.62 -13.19 0.40
CA PRO A 217 1.80 -14.01 1.30
C PRO A 217 1.18 -13.24 2.49
N VAL A 218 1.90 -12.25 3.01
CA VAL A 218 1.43 -11.36 4.11
C VAL A 218 0.92 -9.99 3.63
N TRP A 219 1.67 -9.31 2.76
CA TRP A 219 1.39 -7.94 2.28
C TRP A 219 0.72 -7.85 0.91
N GLY A 220 0.34 -8.98 0.31
CA GLY A 220 -0.46 -8.98 -0.90
C GLY A 220 -1.91 -8.62 -0.61
N ASP A 221 -2.64 -8.28 -1.65
CA ASP A 221 -4.09 -8.35 -1.56
C ASP A 221 -4.46 -9.83 -1.40
N PRO A 222 -5.43 -10.19 -0.53
CA PRO A 222 -5.97 -11.54 -0.59
C PRO A 222 -6.39 -11.76 -2.05
N PRO A 223 -6.05 -12.91 -2.67
CA PRO A 223 -6.54 -13.18 -4.02
C PRO A 223 -8.04 -12.96 -3.95
N ALA A 224 -8.55 -12.02 -4.77
CA ALA A 224 -9.98 -11.81 -4.87
C ALA A 224 -10.58 -13.21 -4.98
N ALA A 225 -11.44 -13.58 -4.02
CA ALA A 225 -12.05 -14.91 -3.99
C ALA A 225 -12.49 -15.20 -5.43
N PRO A 226 -12.12 -16.35 -6.02
CA PRO A 226 -12.43 -16.61 -7.41
C PRO A 226 -13.93 -16.38 -7.56
N THR A 227 -14.30 -15.30 -8.24
CA THR A 227 -15.68 -15.11 -8.65
C THR A 227 -16.01 -16.39 -9.39
N PRO A 228 -17.05 -17.15 -8.99
CA PRO A 228 -17.42 -18.34 -9.71
C PRO A 228 -17.60 -17.90 -11.15
N THR A 229 -16.64 -18.26 -11.99
CA THR A 229 -16.64 -17.89 -13.38
C THR A 229 -17.73 -18.77 -13.94
N THR A 230 -18.94 -18.23 -14.01
CA THR A 230 -20.04 -18.88 -14.71
C THR A 230 -19.49 -19.09 -16.10
N TRP A 231 -19.16 -20.35 -16.41
CA TRP A 231 -18.69 -20.74 -17.71
C TRP A 231 -19.79 -20.34 -18.69
N VAL A 232 -19.60 -19.20 -19.35
CA VAL A 232 -20.31 -18.85 -20.56
C VAL A 232 -19.70 -19.75 -21.62
N SER A 233 -20.20 -20.99 -21.69
CA SER A 233 -20.08 -21.81 -22.89
C SER A 233 -20.89 -21.10 -23.98
N ASN A 234 -20.21 -20.25 -24.75
CA ASN A 234 -20.73 -19.77 -26.02
C ASN A 234 -20.11 -20.60 -27.17
N PRO A 235 -20.65 -20.54 -28.38
CA PRO A 235 -21.60 -21.54 -28.85
C PRO A 235 -21.06 -22.18 -30.14
N SER A 236 -21.95 -22.93 -30.80
CA SER A 236 -21.90 -23.27 -32.23
C SER A 236 -21.17 -24.56 -32.57
N ARG A 237 -21.96 -25.60 -32.81
CA ARG A 237 -21.84 -26.30 -34.10
C ARG A 237 -23.22 -26.69 -34.62
N LEU A 238 -23.49 -26.17 -35.81
CA LEU A 238 -24.23 -26.76 -36.93
C LEU A 238 -25.76 -26.68 -36.92
N SER A 239 -26.27 -25.83 -37.81
CA SER A 239 -27.59 -25.92 -38.41
C SER A 239 -27.70 -27.12 -39.35
N ALA A 240 -28.81 -27.86 -39.30
CA ALA A 240 -29.41 -28.64 -40.40
C ALA A 240 -30.86 -29.04 -40.00
N PRO A 241 -31.74 -29.41 -40.95
CA PRO A 241 -32.62 -28.52 -41.72
C PRO A 241 -34.10 -28.62 -41.30
N ALA A 242 -34.93 -27.78 -41.93
CA ALA A 242 -36.36 -27.64 -41.70
C ALA A 242 -37.19 -28.90 -42.05
N SER A 243 -38.18 -29.19 -41.21
CA SER A 243 -39.32 -30.06 -41.54
C SER A 243 -40.61 -29.45 -41.00
N SER A 244 -41.54 -29.15 -41.92
CA SER A 244 -42.90 -28.63 -41.71
C SER A 244 -43.92 -29.79 -41.47
N PRO A 245 -45.18 -29.48 -41.05
CA PRO A 245 -45.98 -30.23 -40.04
C PRO A 245 -46.99 -31.23 -40.63
N PRO A 246 -47.81 -31.94 -39.79
CA PRO A 246 -49.24 -31.58 -39.61
C PRO A 246 -49.84 -32.02 -38.23
N PRO A 247 -51.18 -32.15 -38.00
CA PRO A 247 -52.04 -31.09 -37.45
C PRO A 247 -52.76 -31.42 -36.10
N VAL A 248 -53.18 -30.32 -35.45
CA VAL A 248 -54.32 -30.07 -34.53
C VAL A 248 -55.15 -31.25 -33.99
N ARG A 249 -55.29 -31.32 -32.65
CA ARG A 249 -56.62 -31.42 -32.02
C ARG A 249 -56.67 -30.84 -30.60
N ALA A 250 -57.73 -30.08 -30.36
CA ALA A 250 -58.06 -29.40 -29.14
C ALA A 250 -58.59 -30.35 -28.05
N ALA A 251 -58.34 -30.00 -26.78
CA ALA A 251 -59.28 -30.26 -25.69
C ALA A 251 -59.06 -29.23 -24.57
N GLN A 252 -60.17 -28.61 -24.19
CA GLN A 252 -60.34 -27.58 -23.19
C GLN A 252 -60.52 -28.16 -21.78
N THR A 253 -60.57 -27.25 -20.81
CA THR A 253 -61.23 -27.26 -19.47
C THR A 253 -60.23 -27.06 -18.33
N SER A 254 -60.40 -26.17 -17.35
CA SER A 254 -61.32 -25.04 -17.09
C SER A 254 -60.64 -24.20 -16.00
N ARG A 255 -60.74 -22.86 -16.04
CA ARG A 255 -60.43 -21.97 -14.92
C ARG A 255 -61.73 -21.43 -14.33
N PRO A 256 -61.89 -21.30 -13.00
CA PRO A 256 -63.04 -20.60 -12.45
C PRO A 256 -62.84 -19.08 -12.56
N VAL A 257 -63.96 -18.44 -12.89
CA VAL A 257 -64.20 -17.01 -13.06
C VAL A 257 -64.82 -16.47 -11.78
N TRP A 258 -64.45 -15.26 -11.36
CA TRP A 258 -65.31 -14.43 -10.51
C TRP A 258 -65.48 -13.06 -11.17
N GLN A 259 -66.73 -12.61 -11.28
CA GLN A 259 -67.18 -11.42 -11.98
C GLN A 259 -67.62 -10.33 -10.99
N GLY A 260 -67.36 -9.07 -11.36
CA GLY A 260 -68.36 -8.01 -11.20
C GLY A 260 -68.18 -6.99 -10.07
N PRO A 261 -68.78 -5.78 -10.21
CA PRO A 261 -68.01 -4.53 -10.20
C PRO A 261 -68.54 -3.44 -9.23
N ASP A 262 -67.78 -2.35 -9.18
CA ASP A 262 -68.14 -0.97 -8.77
C ASP A 262 -68.82 -0.74 -7.42
N LEU A 263 -68.09 -0.18 -6.45
CA LEU A 263 -68.64 0.81 -5.50
C LEU A 263 -67.56 1.84 -5.06
N PHE A 264 -67.56 2.99 -5.77
CA PHE A 264 -67.34 4.37 -5.27
C PHE A 264 -65.93 4.96 -4.99
N SER A 265 -65.43 5.65 -6.02
CA SER A 265 -64.92 7.03 -6.19
C SER A 265 -64.71 8.07 -5.02
N HIS A 266 -63.51 8.70 -5.08
CA HIS A 266 -63.09 10.13 -4.86
C HIS A 266 -63.06 10.79 -3.45
N PRO A 267 -62.32 11.92 -3.22
CA PRO A 267 -61.32 12.67 -4.04
C PRO A 267 -59.98 13.05 -3.32
N ILE A 268 -59.06 13.65 -4.11
CA ILE A 268 -57.82 14.35 -3.72
C ILE A 268 -58.10 15.83 -3.42
N ALA A 269 -57.38 16.46 -2.48
CA ALA A 269 -57.28 17.93 -2.37
C ALA A 269 -55.89 18.41 -1.90
N ALA A 270 -55.57 19.63 -2.31
CA ALA A 270 -54.25 20.19 -2.59
C ALA A 270 -53.51 20.92 -1.44
N ARG A 271 -52.22 21.16 -1.71
CA ARG A 271 -51.24 22.02 -1.01
C ARG A 271 -51.55 23.52 -1.17
N PRO A 272 -51.14 24.37 -0.21
CA PRO A 272 -50.64 25.70 -0.58
C PRO A 272 -49.27 26.03 0.05
N THR A 273 -48.56 26.93 -0.64
CA THR A 273 -47.19 27.41 -0.38
C THR A 273 -47.19 28.87 0.09
N ALA A 274 -46.34 29.17 1.08
CA ALA A 274 -45.65 30.43 1.45
C ALA A 274 -46.41 31.76 1.70
N ALA A 275 -46.01 32.45 2.79
CA ALA A 275 -45.57 33.86 2.79
C ALA A 275 -44.89 34.26 4.12
N LEU A 276 -43.75 34.95 4.02
CA LEU A 276 -43.12 35.79 5.08
C LEU A 276 -43.96 37.06 5.31
N PRO A 277 -43.84 37.72 6.48
CA PRO A 277 -43.37 39.10 6.43
C PRO A 277 -42.40 39.51 7.56
N ALA A 278 -41.74 40.65 7.30
CA ALA A 278 -40.69 41.32 8.04
C ALA A 278 -41.17 42.18 9.24
N GLY A 279 -40.22 42.57 10.10
CA GLY A 279 -40.26 43.83 10.84
C GLY A 279 -40.16 43.73 12.37
N GLY A 280 -39.09 44.30 12.95
CA GLY A 280 -38.94 44.56 14.40
C GLY A 280 -39.92 45.63 14.93
N PRO A 281 -39.76 46.17 16.18
CA PRO A 281 -38.49 46.69 16.72
C PRO A 281 -38.24 46.50 18.25
N ARG A 282 -37.01 46.83 18.66
CA ARG A 282 -36.53 47.43 19.94
C ARG A 282 -37.18 47.01 21.28
N ARG A 283 -36.35 46.44 22.16
CA ARG A 283 -35.89 47.09 23.41
C ARG A 283 -34.55 46.52 23.84
#